data_AF-A0A1V2QAW2-F1
#
_entry.id   AF-A0A1V2QAW2-F1
#
_cell.length_a   1.000
_cell.length_b   1.000
_cell.length_c   1.000
_cell.angle_alpha   90.00
_cell.angle_beta   90.00
_cell.angle_gamma   90.00
#
_symmetry.space_group_name_H-M   'P 1'
#
loop_
_entity.id
_entity.type
_entity.pdbx_description
1 polymer ?
#
loop_
_entity_poly.entity_id
_entity_poly.type
_entity_poly.pdbx_seq_one_letter_code
_entity_poly.pdbx_strand_id
1 'polypeptide(L)' 'MPEATVSYEWRHGLGAVHNALVGAGLRVDLMRETEEIPRRRWQDMVATPTGWWRLPGTRPRIPLLFAMRATKSLGVGRP' A
#
# COMPACT_ATOMS: atom_id res chain seq x y z
N MET A 1 27.30 -18.63 5.06
CA MET A 1 25.88 -18.22 4.98
C MET A 1 25.88 -16.76 4.53
N PRO A 2 25.24 -16.37 3.41
CA PRO A 2 25.23 -14.98 3.01
C PRO A 2 24.49 -14.15 4.07
N GLU A 3 25.09 -13.02 4.43
CA GLU A 3 24.53 -12.06 5.39
C GLU A 3 23.21 -11.52 4.82
N ALA A 4 22.12 -11.63 5.58
CA ALA A 4 20.82 -11.14 5.16
C ALA A 4 20.69 -9.64 5.48
N THR A 5 20.27 -8.84 4.49
CA THR A 5 19.96 -7.42 4.71
C THR A 5 18.81 -7.28 5.70
N VAL A 6 19.05 -6.58 6.81
CA VAL A 6 18.01 -6.26 7.79
C VAL A 6 17.06 -5.21 7.22
N SER A 7 15.75 -5.45 7.35
CA SER A 7 14.71 -4.50 6.95
C SER A 7 13.83 -4.17 8.16
N TYR A 8 13.38 -2.91 8.23
CA TYR A 8 12.49 -2.41 9.26
C TYR A 8 11.20 -1.93 8.61
N GLU A 9 10.07 -2.34 9.18
CA GLU A 9 8.73 -1.97 8.72
C GLU A 9 7.97 -1.33 9.88
N TRP A 10 7.34 -0.18 9.64
CA TRP A 10 6.47 0.50 10.61
C TRP A 10 5.01 0.40 10.18
N ARG A 11 4.13 0.20 11.16
CA ARG A 11 2.69 0.14 10.93
C ARG A 11 2.10 1.55 10.99
N HIS A 12 1.89 2.16 9.83
CA HIS A 12 1.08 3.36 9.70
C HIS A 12 -0.34 2.97 9.28
N GLY A 13 -1.33 3.44 10.04
CA GLY A 13 -2.73 3.26 9.65
C GLY A 13 -3.04 4.03 8.36
N LEU A 14 -3.98 3.52 7.58
CA LEU A 14 -4.42 4.17 6.33
C LEU A 14 -4.82 5.64 6.56
N GLY A 15 -5.64 5.89 7.58
CA GLY A 15 -6.07 7.25 7.92
C GLY A 15 -4.89 8.16 8.30
N ALA A 16 -3.84 7.62 8.93
CA ALA A 16 -2.65 8.40 9.28
C ALA A 16 -1.88 8.82 8.02
N VAL A 17 -1.69 7.90 7.07
CA VAL A 17 -1.03 8.21 5.79
C VAL A 17 -1.87 9.19 4.97
N HIS A 18 -3.18 8.95 4.84
CA HIS A 18 -4.10 9.84 4.14
C HIS A 18 -4.06 11.27 4.71
N ASN A 19 -4.23 11.40 6.03
CA ASN A 19 -4.27 12.69 6.69
C ASN A 19 -2.92 13.39 6.69
N ALA A 20 -1.80 12.66 6.69
CA ALA A 20 -0.48 13.26 6.52
C ALA A 20 -0.32 13.92 5.14
N LEU A 21 -0.80 13.28 4.07
CA LEU A 21 -0.77 13.86 2.73
C LEU A 21 -1.66 15.11 2.64
N VAL A 22 -2.89 15.03 3.15
CA VAL A 22 -3.82 16.18 3.18
C VAL A 22 -3.25 17.32 4.03
N GLY A 23 -2.72 17.01 5.22
CA GLY A 23 -2.09 17.99 6.11
C GLY A 23 -0.85 18.65 5.52
N ALA A 24 -0.15 17.97 4.61
CA ALA A 24 0.96 18.54 3.84
C ALA A 24 0.49 19.39 2.62
N GLY A 25 -0.82 19.58 2.44
CA GLY A 25 -1.40 20.37 1.36
C GLY A 25 -1.48 19.64 0.01
N LEU A 26 -1.39 18.31 0.00
CA LEU A 26 -1.64 17.52 -1.21
C LEU A 26 -3.11 17.13 -1.29
N ARG A 27 -3.64 17.06 -2.51
CA ARG A 27 -4.94 16.48 -2.80
C ARG A 27 -4.77 14.99 -3.12
N VAL A 28 -5.49 14.12 -2.41
CA VAL A 28 -5.55 12.69 -2.76
C VAL A 28 -6.48 12.53 -3.96
N ASP A 29 -5.96 11.99 -5.06
CA ASP A 29 -6.67 11.86 -6.34
C ASP A 29 -7.18 10.44 -6.59
N LEU A 30 -6.48 9.44 -6.06
CA LEU A 30 -6.81 8.04 -6.23
C LEU A 30 -6.32 7.24 -5.04
N MET A 31 -7.14 6.29 -4.61
CA MET A 31 -6.75 5.23 -3.70
C MET A 31 -7.20 3.89 -4.29
N ARG A 32 -6.30 2.90 -4.28
CA ARG A 32 -6.58 1.54 -4.70
C ARG A 32 -6.15 0.57 -3.63
N GLU A 33 -6.99 -0.41 -3.34
CA GLU A 33 -6.66 -1.55 -2.50
C GLU A 33 -6.53 -2.81 -3.37
N THR A 34 -5.68 -3.72 -2.94
CA THR A 34 -5.51 -5.02 -3.58
C THR A 34 -5.37 -6.13 -2.53
N GLU A 35 -5.90 -7.30 -2.87
CA GLU A 35 -5.74 -8.54 -2.11
C GLU A 35 -4.42 -9.26 -2.43
N GLU A 36 -3.61 -8.70 -3.32
CA GLU A 36 -2.35 -9.27 -3.78
C GLU A 36 -1.14 -8.50 -3.23
N ILE A 37 -0.07 -9.20 -2.88
CA ILE A 37 1.23 -8.63 -2.48
C ILE A 37 2.39 -9.27 -3.28
N PRO A 38 3.50 -8.54 -3.49
CA PRO A 38 4.59 -8.99 -4.37
C PRO A 38 5.43 -10.13 -3.78
N ARG A 39 5.32 -10.40 -2.48
CA ARG A 39 6.07 -11.45 -1.80
C ARG A 39 5.14 -12.29 -0.94
N ARG A 40 5.43 -13.59 -0.84
CA ARG A 40 4.74 -14.52 0.05
C ARG A 40 5.00 -14.17 1.51
N ARG A 41 4.12 -13.35 2.10
CA ARG A 41 4.20 -12.93 3.51
C ARG A 41 3.89 -14.07 4.48
N TRP A 42 2.93 -14.92 4.13
CA TRP A 42 2.52 -16.08 4.94
C TRP A 42 2.61 -17.38 4.16
N GLN A 43 2.78 -18.49 4.88
CA GLN A 43 3.00 -19.79 4.27
C GLN A 43 1.79 -20.29 3.45
N ASP A 44 0.57 -19.91 3.82
CA ASP A 44 -0.61 -20.42 3.13
C ASP A 44 -0.98 -19.60 1.89
N MET A 45 -0.27 -18.53 1.56
CA MET A 45 -0.58 -17.71 0.39
C MET A 45 -0.40 -18.48 -0.92
N VAL A 46 -1.28 -18.20 -1.87
CA VAL A 46 -1.30 -18.79 -3.22
C VAL A 46 -0.82 -17.79 -4.26
N ALA A 47 -0.08 -18.27 -5.26
CA ALA A 47 0.35 -17.45 -6.37
C ALA A 47 -0.85 -17.10 -7.29
N THR A 48 -0.83 -15.91 -7.86
CA THR A 48 -1.84 -15.41 -8.80
C THR A 48 -1.29 -15.41 -10.23
N PRO A 49 -2.15 -15.33 -11.28
CA PRO A 49 -1.69 -15.23 -12.66
C PRO A 49 -0.81 -14.00 -12.95
N THR A 50 -0.88 -12.97 -12.11
CA THR A 50 -0.05 -11.76 -12.17
C THR A 50 1.38 -11.97 -11.63
N GLY A 51 1.68 -13.15 -11.09
CA GLY A 51 2.94 -13.46 -10.42
C GLY A 51 3.03 -12.96 -8.98
N TRP A 52 1.92 -12.45 -8.42
CA TRP A 52 1.82 -11.97 -7.05
C TRP A 52 1.26 -13.06 -6.14
N TRP A 53 1.06 -12.73 -4.86
CA TRP A 53 0.57 -13.65 -3.83
C TRP A 53 -0.68 -13.11 -3.16
N ARG A 54 -1.67 -13.95 -2.91
CA ARG A 54 -2.88 -13.61 -2.14
C ARG A 54 -3.23 -14.70 -1.13
N LEU A 55 -4.16 -14.41 -0.22
CA LEU A 55 -4.69 -15.44 0.68
C LEU A 55 -5.49 -16.49 -0.12
N PRO A 56 -5.56 -17.76 0.34
CA PRO A 56 -6.41 -18.77 -0.25
C PRO A 56 -7.87 -18.34 -0.33
N GLY A 57 -8.62 -18.86 -1.31
CA GLY A 57 -10.05 -18.59 -1.44
C GLY A 57 -10.91 -19.08 -0.26
N THR A 58 -10.33 -19.89 0.64
CA THR A 58 -10.97 -20.32 1.89
C THR A 58 -10.88 -19.28 3.01
N ARG A 59 -10.10 -18.21 2.84
CA ARG A 59 -9.99 -17.09 3.80
C ARG A 59 -10.76 -15.86 3.30
N PRO A 60 -11.15 -14.95 4.21
CA PRO A 60 -11.73 -13.66 3.81
C PRO A 60 -10.79 -12.89 2.88
N ARG A 61 -11.38 -12.28 1.85
CA ARG A 61 -10.67 -11.34 0.97
C ARG A 61 -10.49 -10.03 1.73
N ILE A 62 -9.24 -9.70 2.05
CA ILE A 62 -8.86 -8.48 2.75
C ILE A 62 -7.83 -7.68 1.94
N PRO A 63 -7.78 -6.35 2.09
CA PRO A 63 -6.72 -5.56 1.48
C PRO A 63 -5.38 -5.90 2.14
N LEU A 64 -4.43 -6.37 1.32
CA LEU A 64 -3.06 -6.68 1.75
C LEU A 64 -2.07 -5.58 1.39
N LEU A 65 -2.41 -4.77 0.39
CA LEU A 65 -1.63 -3.61 -0.04
C LEU A 65 -2.58 -2.52 -0.54
N PHE A 66 -2.20 -1.27 -0.34
CA PHE A 66 -2.86 -0.13 -0.94
C PHE A 66 -1.84 0.72 -1.73
N ALA A 67 -2.35 1.45 -2.72
CA ALA A 67 -1.63 2.47 -3.45
C ALA A 67 -2.43 3.77 -3.37
N MET A 68 -1.74 4.90 -3.20
CA MET A 68 -2.35 6.21 -3.12
C MET A 68 -1.61 7.17 -4.04
N ARG A 69 -2.37 7.89 -4.88
CA ARG A 69 -1.84 8.98 -5.70
C ARG A 69 -2.35 10.29 -5.14
N ALA A 70 -1.44 11.22 -4.92
CA ALA A 70 -1.77 12.56 -4.49
C ALA A 70 -0.96 13.57 -5.31
N THR A 71 -1.59 14.68 -5.64
CA THR A 71 -0.97 15.78 -6.39
C THR A 71 -0.91 17.02 -5.53
N LYS A 72 0.18 17.78 -5.68
CA LYS A 72 0.24 19.15 -5.18
C LYS A 72 -0.36 20.03 -6.26
N SER A 73 -1.50 20.64 -5.99
CA SER A 73 -1.98 21.71 -6.84
C SER A 73 -1.00 22.87 -6.69
N LEU A 74 -0.31 23.24 -7.77
CA LEU A 74 0.33 24.55 -7.84
C LEU A 74 -0.83 25.54 -7.77
N GLY A 75 -0.99 26.21 -6.62
CA GLY A 75 -2.02 27.24 -6.50
C GLY A 75 -1.82 28.24 -7.63
N VAL A 76 -2.89 28.58 -8.35
CA VAL A 76 -2.97 29.93 -8.94
C VAL A 76 -2.71 30.85 -7.76
N GLY A 77 -1.58 31.56 -7.79
CA GLY A 77 -1.24 32.54 -6.76
C GLY A 77 -2.46 33.40 -6.53
N ARG A 78 -2.94 33.45 -5.29
CA ARG A 78 -4.00 34.39 -4.94
C ARG A 78 -3.43 35.78 -5.30
N PRO A 79 -4.17 36.62 -6.04
CA PRO A 79 -3.72 37.99 -6.31
C PRO A 79 -3.49 38.75 -5.00
#